data_AF-A0A7W4YYE8-F1
#
_entry.id   AF-A0A7W4YYE8-F1
#
_cell.length_a   1.000
_cell.length_b   1.000
_cell.length_c   1.000
_cell.angle_alpha   90.00
_cell.angle_beta   90.00
_cell.angle_gamma   90.00
#
_symmetry.space_group_name_H-M   'P 1'
#
loop_
_entity.id
_entity.type
_entity.pdbx_description
1 polymer ?
#
loop_
_entity_poly.entity_id
_entity_poly.type
_entity_poly.pdbx_seq_one_letter_code
_entity_poly.pdbx_strand_id
1 'polypeptide(L)'
;MTFREGLLKARGQITFIAALVISTGIIIYLETLDTEEQIQGRVTTELARQRNAPPNISPAVEARVRANLQRSEEIYATEPSAAASRAALLTSVASAVQLSILRPEDGLARAQRIIADMERQTGEVTPVLVSALGAAAVAFPSLQDRIANLASAS
;
A
#
# COMPACT_ATOMS: atom_id res chain seq x y z
N MET A 1 11.03 -63.03 -37.35
CA MET A 1 10.89 -61.55 -37.26
C MET A 1 12.27 -60.96 -37.05
N THR A 2 12.76 -60.16 -37.99
CA THR A 2 14.15 -59.70 -37.96
C THR A 2 14.34 -58.52 -37.02
N PHE A 3 15.43 -58.51 -36.25
CA PHE A 3 15.82 -57.51 -35.25
C PHE A 3 15.69 -56.04 -35.73
N ARG A 4 15.84 -55.79 -37.04
CA ARG A 4 15.65 -54.48 -37.67
C ARG A 4 14.21 -53.96 -37.62
N GLU A 5 13.20 -54.82 -37.76
CA GLU A 5 11.78 -54.42 -37.68
C GLU A 5 11.36 -54.11 -36.23
N GLY A 6 11.92 -54.83 -35.26
CA GLY A 6 11.74 -54.56 -33.83
C GLY A 6 12.34 -53.22 -33.43
N LEU A 7 13.52 -52.86 -33.95
CA LEU A 7 14.18 -51.59 -33.67
C LEU A 7 13.44 -50.39 -34.28
N LEU A 8 12.83 -50.56 -35.46
CA LEU A 8 11.99 -49.54 -36.12
C LEU A 8 10.67 -49.32 -35.37
N LYS A 9 10.00 -50.38 -34.90
CA LYS A 9 8.81 -50.27 -34.03
C LYS A 9 9.13 -49.63 -32.68
N ALA A 10 10.25 -49.99 -32.07
CA ALA A 10 10.69 -49.40 -30.80
C ALA A 10 10.96 -47.89 -30.93
N ARG A 11 11.58 -47.45 -32.04
CA ARG A 11 11.77 -46.01 -32.33
C ARG A 11 10.44 -45.27 -32.49
N GLY A 12 9.46 -45.86 -33.18
CA GLY A 12 8.13 -45.27 -33.31
C GLY A 12 7.40 -45.10 -31.97
N GLN A 13 7.50 -46.10 -31.09
CA GLN A 13 6.93 -46.03 -29.75
C GLN A 13 7.62 -45.00 -28.85
N ILE A 14 8.96 -44.89 -28.91
CA ILE A 14 9.71 -43.89 -28.14
C ILE A 14 9.33 -42.48 -28.58
N THR A 15 9.27 -42.23 -29.89
CA THR A 15 8.86 -40.91 -30.41
C THR A 15 7.42 -40.57 -30.00
N PHE A 16 6.51 -41.56 -30.01
CA PHE A 16 5.13 -41.36 -29.56
C PHE A 16 5.04 -41.03 -28.07
N ILE A 17 5.77 -41.76 -27.22
CA ILE A 17 5.80 -41.50 -25.77
C ILE A 17 6.41 -40.12 -25.49
N ALA A 18 7.50 -39.75 -26.18
CA ALA A 18 8.12 -38.44 -26.04
C ALA A 18 7.15 -37.31 -26.44
N ALA A 19 6.45 -37.46 -27.57
CA ALA A 19 5.44 -36.51 -28.00
C ALA A 19 4.29 -36.39 -26.99
N LEU A 20 3.81 -37.52 -26.45
CA LEU A 20 2.75 -37.56 -25.44
C LEU A 20 3.17 -36.79 -24.18
N VAL A 21 4.37 -37.06 -23.65
CA VAL A 21 4.89 -36.38 -22.45
C VAL A 21 5.03 -34.87 -22.66
N ILE A 22 5.54 -34.46 -23.83
CA ILE A 22 5.67 -33.04 -24.18
C ILE A 22 4.29 -32.38 -24.27
N SER A 23 3.33 -33.01 -24.95
CA SER A 23 1.95 -32.48 -25.06
C SER A 23 1.27 -32.38 -23.70
N THR A 24 1.38 -33.40 -22.84
CA THR A 24 0.82 -33.37 -21.48
C THR A 24 1.48 -32.29 -20.62
N GLY A 25 2.80 -32.13 -20.70
CA GLY A 25 3.51 -31.07 -19.99
C GLY A 25 3.09 -29.67 -20.41
N ILE A 26 2.89 -29.44 -21.71
CA ILE A 26 2.41 -28.15 -22.24
C ILE A 26 0.98 -27.85 -21.76
N ILE A 27 0.08 -28.84 -21.75
CA ILE A 27 -1.29 -28.65 -21.26
C ILE A 27 -1.29 -28.23 -19.79
N ILE A 28 -0.55 -28.95 -18.94
CA ILE A 28 -0.44 -28.63 -17.51
C ILE A 28 0.14 -27.22 -17.32
N TYR A 29 1.20 -26.87 -18.07
CA TYR A 29 1.82 -25.56 -17.97
C TYR A 29 0.86 -24.41 -18.33
N LEU A 30 0.09 -24.57 -19.41
CA LEU A 30 -0.90 -23.58 -19.83
C LEU A 30 -2.05 -23.46 -18.82
N GLU A 31 -2.52 -24.58 -18.26
CA GLU A 31 -3.57 -24.60 -17.24
C GLU A 31 -3.10 -23.96 -15.92
N THR A 32 -1.82 -24.13 -15.56
CA THR A 32 -1.23 -23.47 -14.38
C THR A 32 -1.11 -21.96 -14.56
N LEU A 33 -0.70 -21.48 -15.75
CA LEU A 33 -0.62 -20.04 -16.03
C LEU A 33 -1.99 -19.37 -15.95
N ASP A 34 -3.01 -19.97 -16.56
CA ASP A 34 -4.37 -19.42 -16.59
C ASP A 34 -4.98 -19.39 -15.17
N THR A 35 -4.69 -20.41 -14.35
CA THR A 35 -5.12 -20.45 -12.95
C THR A 35 -4.41 -19.41 -12.09
N GLU A 36 -3.10 -19.23 -12.27
CA GLU A 36 -2.31 -18.29 -11.48
C GLU A 36 -2.64 -16.84 -11.82
N GLU A 37 -2.81 -16.49 -13.10
CA GLU A 37 -3.28 -15.17 -13.53
C GLU A 37 -4.68 -14.86 -13.01
N GLN A 38 -5.59 -15.83 -13.04
CA GLN A 38 -6.96 -15.65 -12.58
C GLN A 38 -7.04 -15.49 -11.05
N ILE A 39 -6.19 -16.20 -10.28
CA ILE A 39 -6.08 -16.03 -8.83
C ILE A 39 -5.45 -14.69 -8.49
N GLN A 40 -4.35 -14.31 -9.14
CA GLN A 40 -3.68 -13.03 -8.89
C GLN A 40 -4.63 -11.86 -9.21
N GLY A 41 -5.38 -11.93 -10.31
CA GLY A 41 -6.40 -10.95 -10.68
C GLY A 41 -7.53 -10.84 -9.66
N ARG A 42 -8.02 -11.96 -9.11
CA ARG A 42 -9.03 -11.94 -8.03
C ARG A 42 -8.49 -11.36 -6.73
N VAL A 43 -7.25 -11.69 -6.35
CA VAL A 43 -6.62 -11.16 -5.14
C VAL A 43 -6.37 -9.66 -5.26
N THR A 44 -5.89 -9.17 -6.40
CA THR A 44 -5.72 -7.72 -6.63
C THR A 44 -7.06 -7.00 -6.64
N THR A 45 -8.09 -7.57 -7.26
CA THR A 45 -9.43 -6.97 -7.29
C THR A 45 -10.06 -6.95 -5.90
N GLU A 46 -9.91 -8.01 -5.11
CA GLU A 46 -10.49 -8.10 -3.76
C GLU A 46 -9.70 -7.24 -2.75
N LEU A 47 -8.37 -7.15 -2.85
CA LEU A 47 -7.55 -6.18 -2.10
C LEU A 47 -7.93 -4.75 -2.44
N ALA A 48 -8.14 -4.44 -3.73
CA ALA A 48 -8.63 -3.14 -4.15
C ALA A 48 -10.03 -2.86 -3.59
N ARG A 49 -10.91 -3.87 -3.55
CA ARG A 49 -12.26 -3.75 -2.99
C ARG A 49 -12.24 -3.53 -1.48
N GLN A 50 -11.41 -4.24 -0.73
CA GLN A 50 -11.25 -4.05 0.71
C GLN A 50 -10.61 -2.69 1.04
N ARG A 51 -9.65 -2.25 0.24
CA ARG A 51 -9.04 -0.92 0.38
C ARG A 51 -10.03 0.22 0.09
N ASN A 52 -11.02 -0.02 -0.78
CA ASN A 52 -12.03 0.95 -1.19
C ASN A 52 -13.39 0.77 -0.50
N ALA A 53 -13.54 -0.23 0.38
CA ALA A 53 -14.77 -0.39 1.15
C ALA A 53 -14.89 0.81 2.10
N PRO A 54 -16.01 1.56 2.07
CA PRO A 54 -16.19 2.66 2.99
C PRO A 54 -16.07 2.11 4.41
N PRO A 55 -15.18 2.65 5.25
CA PRO A 55 -15.06 2.17 6.61
C PRO A 55 -16.43 2.38 7.27
N ASN A 56 -16.99 1.31 7.84
CA ASN A 56 -18.25 1.38 8.57
C ASN A 56 -17.97 1.98 9.96
N ILE A 57 -17.75 3.30 9.98
CA ILE A 57 -17.36 4.05 11.17
C ILE A 57 -18.63 4.45 11.91
N SER A 58 -18.64 4.33 13.23
CA SER A 58 -19.76 4.84 14.00
C SER A 58 -19.85 6.38 13.88
N PRO A 59 -21.05 6.97 13.81
CA PRO A 59 -21.21 8.42 13.71
C PRO A 59 -20.51 9.20 14.84
N ALA A 60 -20.42 8.59 16.03
CA ALA A 60 -19.73 9.18 17.18
C ALA A 60 -18.21 9.30 16.95
N VAL A 61 -17.57 8.28 16.34
CA VAL A 61 -16.15 8.32 16.01
C VAL A 61 -15.89 9.33 14.89
N GLU A 62 -16.73 9.34 13.85
CA GLU A 62 -16.65 10.30 12.76
C GLU A 62 -16.73 11.75 13.27
N ALA A 63 -17.71 12.06 14.12
CA ALA A 63 -17.86 13.37 14.74
C ALA A 63 -16.63 13.75 15.59
N ARG A 64 -16.07 12.79 16.34
CA ARG A 64 -14.90 13.03 17.17
C ARG A 64 -13.65 13.31 16.34
N VAL A 65 -13.44 12.58 15.25
CA VAL A 65 -12.31 12.80 14.35
C VAL A 65 -12.43 14.14 13.63
N ARG A 66 -13.62 14.53 13.16
CA ARG A 66 -13.84 15.88 12.59
C ARG A 66 -13.55 16.98 13.61
N ALA A 67 -14.07 16.86 14.83
CA ALA A 67 -13.82 17.84 15.88
C ALA A 67 -12.33 17.94 16.24
N ASN A 68 -11.63 16.80 16.31
CA ASN A 68 -10.18 16.78 16.55
C ASN A 68 -9.41 17.43 15.41
N LEU A 69 -9.77 17.14 14.15
CA LEU A 69 -9.14 17.78 12.99
C LEU A 69 -9.31 19.29 13.03
N GLN A 70 -10.53 19.78 13.24
CA GLN A 70 -10.81 21.21 13.34
C GLN A 70 -10.00 21.86 14.48
N ARG A 71 -9.99 21.25 15.66
CA ARG A 71 -9.23 21.76 16.81
C ARG A 71 -7.73 21.78 16.55
N SER A 72 -7.18 20.75 15.91
CA SER A 72 -5.77 20.72 15.54
C SER A 72 -5.42 21.78 14.49
N GLU A 73 -6.33 22.10 13.57
CA GLU A 73 -6.16 23.18 12.60
C GLU A 73 -6.15 24.56 13.28
N GLU A 74 -7.06 24.78 14.23
CA GLU A 74 -7.10 26.01 15.03
C GLU A 74 -5.79 26.20 15.81
N ILE A 75 -5.31 25.16 16.49
CA ILE A 75 -4.05 25.19 17.25
C ILE A 75 -2.84 25.42 16.33
N TYR A 76 -2.81 24.77 15.18
CA TYR A 76 -1.74 24.97 14.20
C TYR A 76 -1.73 26.40 13.65
N ALA A 77 -2.92 26.99 13.43
CA ALA A 77 -3.03 28.36 12.96
C ALA A 77 -2.51 29.37 13.99
N THR A 78 -2.68 29.10 15.29
CA THR A 78 -2.18 29.97 16.36
C THR A 78 -0.69 29.76 16.66
N GLU A 79 -0.22 28.51 16.61
CA GLU A 79 1.14 28.12 17.00
C GLU A 79 1.80 27.19 15.97
N PRO A 80 2.06 27.66 14.74
CA PRO A 80 2.57 26.81 13.66
C PRO A 80 4.00 26.32 13.90
N SER A 81 4.79 27.03 14.72
CA SER A 81 6.16 26.65 15.04
C SER A 81 6.28 25.58 16.12
N ALA A 82 5.26 25.38 16.94
CA ALA A 82 5.32 24.41 18.03
C ALA A 82 5.31 22.98 17.47
N ALA A 83 6.33 22.17 17.79
CA ALA A 83 6.39 20.75 17.38
C ALA A 83 5.12 19.96 17.77
N ALA A 84 4.53 20.26 18.94
CA ALA A 84 3.30 19.63 19.40
C ALA A 84 2.09 19.95 18.49
N SER A 85 1.95 21.20 18.05
CA SER A 85 0.88 21.63 17.15
C SER A 85 1.00 20.97 15.78
N ARG A 86 2.24 20.88 15.25
CA ARG A 86 2.55 20.19 14.00
C ARG A 86 2.23 18.69 14.09
N ALA A 87 2.65 18.04 15.16
CA ALA A 87 2.38 16.63 15.40
C ALA A 87 0.88 16.33 15.54
N ALA A 88 0.15 17.18 16.28
CA ALA A 88 -1.30 17.04 16.49
C ALA A 88 -2.05 17.14 15.16
N LEU A 89 -1.76 18.17 14.35
CA LEU A 89 -2.42 18.33 13.06
C LEU A 89 -2.06 17.21 12.08
N LEU A 90 -0.79 16.81 12.02
CA LEU A 90 -0.35 15.74 11.13
C LEU A 90 -1.06 14.40 11.46
N THR A 91 -1.19 14.08 12.75
CA THR A 91 -1.90 12.89 13.22
C THR A 91 -3.40 12.96 12.92
N SER A 92 -4.02 14.12 13.15
CA SER A 92 -5.44 14.33 12.84
C SER A 92 -5.74 14.20 11.35
N VAL A 93 -4.88 14.76 10.49
CA VAL A 93 -5.01 14.65 9.02
C VAL A 93 -4.84 13.20 8.56
N ALA A 94 -3.81 12.50 9.04
CA ALA A 94 -3.60 11.09 8.73
C ALA A 94 -4.82 10.23 9.12
N SER A 95 -5.36 10.45 10.33
CA SER A 95 -6.53 9.74 10.83
C SER A 95 -7.78 10.03 10.00
N ALA A 96 -8.01 11.28 9.63
CA ALA A 96 -9.17 11.67 8.81
C ALA A 96 -9.12 11.06 7.40
N VAL A 97 -7.94 10.92 6.81
CA VAL A 97 -7.77 10.25 5.50
C VAL A 97 -7.93 8.75 5.60
N GLN A 98 -7.32 8.10 6.59
CA GLN A 98 -7.47 6.65 6.80
C GLN A 98 -8.94 6.25 7.03
N LEU A 99 -9.70 7.13 7.68
CA LEU A 99 -11.13 6.96 7.93
C LEU A 99 -12.02 7.46 6.77
N SER A 100 -11.46 7.90 5.64
CA SER A 100 -12.22 8.44 4.50
C SER A 100 -13.14 9.62 4.85
N ILE A 101 -12.86 10.32 5.97
CA ILE A 101 -13.57 11.53 6.39
C ILE A 101 -13.06 12.73 5.59
N LEU A 102 -11.76 12.73 5.29
CA LEU A 102 -11.09 13.70 4.42
C LEU A 102 -10.64 12.99 3.15
N ARG A 103 -10.76 13.66 2.00
CA ARG A 103 -10.28 13.09 0.73
C ARG A 103 -8.75 12.97 0.75
N PRO A 104 -8.18 11.90 0.16
CA PRO A 104 -6.72 11.69 0.16
C PRO A 104 -5.94 12.88 -0.43
N GLU A 105 -6.45 13.50 -1.49
CA GLU A 105 -5.83 14.67 -2.13
C GLU A 105 -5.76 15.89 -1.21
N ASP A 106 -6.85 16.18 -0.49
CA ASP A 106 -6.92 17.30 0.45
C ASP A 106 -6.02 17.06 1.66
N GLY A 107 -6.00 15.81 2.16
CA GLY A 107 -5.12 15.41 3.24
C GLY A 107 -3.65 15.48 2.86
N LEU A 108 -3.30 15.03 1.64
CA LEU A 108 -1.94 15.10 1.12
C LEU A 108 -1.46 16.55 1.00
N ALA A 109 -2.28 17.44 0.44
CA ALA A 109 -1.94 18.86 0.31
C ALA A 109 -1.74 19.54 1.68
N ARG A 110 -2.54 19.15 2.69
CA ARG A 110 -2.36 19.62 4.08
C ARG A 110 -1.06 19.08 4.69
N ALA A 111 -0.81 17.77 4.59
CA ALA A 111 0.39 17.13 5.12
C ALA A 111 1.66 17.70 4.48
N GLN A 112 1.66 17.94 3.16
CA GLN A 112 2.79 18.54 2.45
C GLN A 112 3.15 19.94 2.98
N ARG A 113 2.15 20.76 3.31
CA ARG A 113 2.39 22.09 3.90
C ARG A 113 3.05 21.97 5.27
N ILE A 114 2.54 21.10 6.13
CA ILE A 114 3.09 20.88 7.48
C ILE A 114 4.54 20.39 7.39
N ILE A 115 4.82 19.42 6.53
CA ILE A 115 6.17 18.87 6.31
C ILE A 115 7.11 19.95 5.76
N ALA A 116 6.65 20.78 4.81
CA ALA A 116 7.46 21.89 4.30
C ALA A 116 7.77 22.94 5.38
N ASP A 117 6.83 23.22 6.28
CA ASP A 117 7.05 24.11 7.42
C ASP A 117 8.04 23.49 8.44
N MET A 118 8.02 22.16 8.60
CA MET A 118 8.98 21.42 9.41
C MET A 118 10.40 21.43 8.83
N GLU A 119 10.55 21.24 7.52
CA GLU A 119 11.84 21.29 6.82
C GLU A 119 12.53 22.66 6.99
N ARG A 120 11.75 23.74 7.15
CA ARG A 120 12.27 25.10 7.40
C ARG A 120 12.69 25.34 8.85
N GLN A 121 12.19 24.53 9.79
CA GLN A 121 12.42 24.68 11.22
C GLN A 121 13.19 23.46 11.73
N THR A 122 14.47 23.40 11.34
CA THR A 122 15.42 22.37 11.76
C THR A 122 15.72 22.46 13.26
N GLY A 123 15.69 21.31 13.96
CA GLY A 123 16.22 21.17 15.33
C GLY A 123 15.23 20.76 16.42
N GLU A 124 13.95 20.54 16.11
CA GLU A 124 12.94 20.18 17.13
C GLU A 124 12.30 18.80 16.87
N VAL A 125 13.10 17.74 17.02
CA VAL A 125 12.62 16.35 16.90
C VAL A 125 12.19 15.84 18.27
N THR A 126 10.87 15.78 18.49
CA THR A 126 10.28 15.22 19.72
C THR A 126 9.73 13.81 19.46
N PRO A 127 9.67 12.91 20.46
CA PRO A 127 9.07 11.59 20.29
C PRO A 127 7.62 11.62 19.77
N VAL A 128 6.87 12.65 20.17
CA VAL A 128 5.49 12.87 19.72
C VAL A 128 5.46 13.19 18.23
N LEU A 129 6.37 14.03 17.76
CA LEU A 129 6.50 14.39 16.35
C LEU A 129 6.94 13.20 15.49
N VAL A 130 7.90 12.39 15.97
CA VAL A 130 8.34 11.16 15.29
C VAL A 130 7.17 10.18 15.14
N SER A 131 6.34 10.04 16.18
CA SER A 131 5.16 9.17 16.14
C SER A 131 4.12 9.68 15.13
N ALA A 132 3.88 11.00 15.09
CA ALA A 132 2.99 11.63 14.13
C ALA A 132 3.49 11.47 12.69
N LEU A 133 4.80 11.61 12.47
CA LEU A 133 5.46 11.36 11.19
C LEU A 133 5.27 9.92 10.73
N GLY A 134 5.39 8.93 11.63
CA GLY A 134 5.10 7.53 11.34
C GLY A 134 3.65 7.31 10.88
N ALA A 135 2.68 7.90 11.59
CA ALA A 135 1.27 7.82 11.20
C ALA A 135 1.01 8.45 9.82
N ALA A 136 1.67 9.57 9.54
CA ALA A 136 1.59 10.25 8.24
C ALA A 136 2.22 9.43 7.11
N ALA A 137 3.36 8.76 7.36
CA ALA A 137 4.02 7.91 6.37
C ALA A 137 3.16 6.72 5.94
N VAL A 138 2.33 6.20 6.85
CA VAL A 138 1.34 5.15 6.54
C VAL A 138 0.17 5.71 5.73
N ALA A 139 -0.34 6.89 6.09
CA ALA A 139 -1.47 7.51 5.37
C ALA A 139 -1.08 8.05 3.98
N PHE A 140 0.17 8.50 3.82
CA PHE A 140 0.66 9.19 2.62
C PHE A 140 1.97 8.55 2.10
N PRO A 141 1.87 7.45 1.32
CA PRO A 141 3.05 6.76 0.81
C PRO A 141 4.01 7.65 -0.01
N SER A 142 3.49 8.65 -0.72
CA SER A 142 4.30 9.60 -1.51
C SER A 142 5.18 10.54 -0.67
N LEU A 143 4.97 10.59 0.66
CA LEU A 143 5.75 11.44 1.57
C LEU A 143 6.78 10.66 2.39
N GLN A 144 6.85 9.33 2.23
CA GLN A 144 7.69 8.46 3.06
C GLN A 144 9.17 8.86 3.05
N ASP A 145 9.74 9.14 1.88
CA ASP A 145 11.15 9.54 1.76
C ASP A 145 11.43 10.87 2.48
N ARG A 146 10.54 11.85 2.33
CA ARG A 146 10.66 13.16 3.01
C ARG A 146 10.56 13.01 4.52
N ILE A 147 9.61 12.20 4.97
CA ILE A 147 9.39 11.91 6.39
C ILE A 147 10.60 11.17 6.99
N ALA A 148 11.16 10.20 6.29
CA ALA A 148 12.35 9.46 6.72
C ALA A 148 13.53 10.41 6.92
N ASN A 149 13.76 11.33 5.96
CA ASN A 149 14.82 12.33 6.05
C ASN A 149 14.64 13.25 7.27
N LEU A 150 13.42 13.72 7.53
CA LEU A 150 13.10 14.55 8.68
C LEU A 150 13.28 13.82 10.02
N ALA A 151 12.91 12.55 10.10
CA ALA A 151 13.11 11.73 11.29
C ALA A 151 14.59 11.46 11.55
N SER A 152 15.39 11.28 10.49
CA SER A 152 16.84 11.06 10.58
C SER A 152 17.68 12.32 10.78
N ALA A 153 17.12 13.51 10.53
CA ALA A 153 17.80 14.80 10.72
C ALA A 153 17.83 15.25 12.20
N SER A 154 17.59 14.32 13.13
CA SER A 154 17.67 14.50 14.58
C SER A 154 19.11 14.42 15.09
#